data_AF-A0A2U9IJ95-F1
#
_entry.id   AF-A0A2U9IJ95-F1
#
_cell.length_a   1.000
_cell.length_b   1.000
_cell.length_c   1.000
_cell.angle_alpha   90.00
_cell.angle_beta   90.00
_cell.angle_gamma   90.00
#
_symmetry.space_group_name_H-M   'P 1'
#
loop_
_entity.id
_entity.type
_entity.pdbx_description
1 polymer ?
#
loop_
_entity_poly.entity_id
_entity_poly.type
_entity_poly.pdbx_seq_one_letter_code
_entity_poly.pdbx_strand_id
1 'polypeptide(L)'
;MNKSDADYLLTLPIERRDISLALFISNIILFGMLFLILGAYSIGVLGLLFIPVSLAFAIISESFLIILRNINGYYRVLFTILIGLWYISPFFKFYYSPTSIFLGVNYGYAFLLLLLLLTLLLALKNLDKIQYNIYSSKIPGLVNNMINFAGKSRFMAIFTKSFLLFEIPTVTTTNEGRKASATRIKMYYLLIFTSVIGVILYYLIDVAYPLPNSFLHSSSLSADIPLIAIFIVLMFEFFVAYFSSFSPFSLDPLWLSMGLMKPVVYARHYLLSKALKIFIVTLPINLVFLLNPKTFATGVSALISLPSLLVFASSINAKFVTPQIKYEDFQVITLPNPLKVLVGYIVVTVGIAIIFTDVISLNLGIIIPSIISSIVIVVIALPFLISSKYWEGVVENMVKNGYV
;
A
#
# COMPACT_ATOMS: atom_id res chain seq x y z
N MET A 1 -4.85 -23.12 11.60
CA MET A 1 -6.03 -23.95 11.93
C MET A 1 -5.90 -25.23 11.13
N ASN A 2 -6.06 -26.40 11.74
CA ASN A 2 -5.90 -27.66 11.01
C ASN A 2 -7.07 -27.81 10.03
N LYS A 3 -6.86 -28.51 8.91
CA LYS A 3 -7.87 -28.83 7.88
C LYS A 3 -9.22 -29.31 8.46
N SER A 4 -9.14 -30.04 9.58
CA SER A 4 -10.26 -30.46 10.44
C SER A 4 -11.20 -29.32 10.88
N ASP A 5 -10.68 -28.15 11.26
CA ASP A 5 -11.47 -27.05 11.80
C ASP A 5 -12.23 -26.30 10.69
N ALA A 6 -11.63 -26.21 9.49
CA ALA A 6 -12.26 -25.62 8.32
C ALA A 6 -13.35 -26.55 7.75
N ASP A 7 -13.11 -27.85 7.74
CA ASP A 7 -14.11 -28.86 7.41
C ASP A 7 -15.24 -28.88 8.46
N TYR A 8 -14.92 -28.67 9.74
CA TYR A 8 -15.92 -28.56 10.82
C TYR A 8 -16.84 -27.35 10.65
N LEU A 9 -16.30 -26.18 10.27
CA LEU A 9 -17.10 -25.00 9.94
C LEU A 9 -18.01 -25.22 8.72
N LEU A 10 -17.62 -26.10 7.77
CA LEU A 10 -18.46 -26.52 6.64
C LEU A 10 -19.53 -27.54 7.03
N THR A 11 -19.39 -28.24 8.15
CA THR A 11 -20.38 -29.17 8.71
C THR A 11 -21.36 -28.51 9.69
N LEU A 12 -21.12 -27.27 10.10
CA LEU A 12 -22.06 -26.53 10.94
C LEU A 12 -23.36 -26.27 10.15
N PRO A 13 -24.54 -26.40 10.77
CA PRO A 13 -25.84 -26.12 10.14
C PRO A 13 -26.08 -24.60 10.06
N ILE A 14 -25.11 -23.86 9.50
CA ILE A 14 -25.18 -22.42 9.29
C ILE A 14 -25.26 -22.20 7.79
N GLU A 15 -26.25 -21.43 7.34
CA GLU A 15 -26.39 -21.12 5.93
C GLU A 15 -25.16 -20.33 5.44
N ARG A 16 -24.64 -20.69 4.26
CA ARG A 16 -23.44 -20.05 3.67
C ARG A 16 -23.59 -18.54 3.53
N ARG A 17 -24.83 -18.10 3.31
CA ARG A 17 -25.24 -16.70 3.21
C ARG A 17 -24.97 -15.95 4.51
N ASP A 18 -25.32 -16.53 5.66
CA ASP A 18 -25.14 -15.90 6.97
C ASP A 18 -23.65 -15.73 7.32
N ILE A 19 -22.83 -16.73 7.00
CA ILE A 19 -21.37 -16.64 7.15
C ILE A 19 -20.80 -15.53 6.24
N SER A 20 -21.25 -15.45 4.99
CA SER A 20 -20.78 -14.44 4.05
C SER A 20 -21.21 -13.02 4.43
N LEU A 21 -22.43 -12.87 4.96
CA LEU A 21 -22.96 -11.61 5.48
C LEU A 21 -22.21 -11.18 6.74
N ALA A 22 -21.95 -12.09 7.67
CA ALA A 22 -21.18 -11.80 8.88
C ALA A 22 -19.76 -11.33 8.55
N LEU A 23 -19.09 -11.98 7.59
CA LEU A 23 -17.76 -11.54 7.11
C LEU A 23 -17.82 -10.19 6.40
N PHE A 24 -18.86 -9.94 5.59
CA PHE A 24 -19.05 -8.66 4.92
C PHE A 24 -19.25 -7.52 5.92
N ILE A 25 -20.11 -7.70 6.92
CA ILE A 25 -20.35 -6.71 7.98
C ILE A 25 -19.08 -6.49 8.80
N SER A 26 -18.37 -7.57 9.16
CA SER A 26 -17.11 -7.48 9.91
C SER A 26 -16.06 -6.67 9.15
N ASN A 27 -15.90 -6.90 7.85
CA ASN A 27 -14.98 -6.11 7.03
C ASN A 27 -15.43 -4.66 6.90
N ILE A 28 -16.73 -4.37 6.76
CA ILE A 28 -17.22 -2.98 6.74
C ILE A 28 -16.85 -2.25 8.02
N ILE A 29 -16.94 -2.91 9.19
CA ILE A 29 -16.54 -2.29 10.47
C ILE A 29 -15.03 -2.01 10.47
N LEU A 30 -14.22 -2.99 10.05
CA LEU A 30 -12.77 -2.84 9.99
C LEU A 30 -12.38 -1.70 9.04
N PHE A 31 -12.77 -1.77 7.77
CA PHE A 31 -12.48 -0.73 6.78
C PHE A 31 -13.11 0.61 7.17
N GLY A 32 -14.29 0.60 7.78
CA GLY A 32 -14.95 1.78 8.32
C GLY A 32 -14.05 2.51 9.32
N MET A 33 -13.38 1.82 10.23
CA MET A 33 -12.42 2.43 11.15
C MET A 33 -11.24 3.07 10.40
N LEU A 34 -10.69 2.40 9.38
CA LEU A 34 -9.61 2.96 8.57
C LEU A 34 -10.09 4.23 7.84
N PHE A 35 -11.23 4.15 7.15
CA PHE A 35 -11.79 5.31 6.45
C PHE A 35 -12.17 6.45 7.39
N LEU A 36 -12.56 6.18 8.64
CA LEU A 36 -12.79 7.23 9.64
C LEU A 36 -11.49 7.91 10.08
N ILE A 37 -10.41 7.14 10.29
CA ILE A 37 -9.08 7.71 10.60
C ILE A 37 -8.60 8.59 9.43
N LEU A 38 -8.74 8.10 8.19
CA LEU A 38 -8.39 8.88 7.00
C LEU A 38 -9.32 10.08 6.77
N GLY A 39 -10.61 9.87 7.01
CA GLY A 39 -11.65 10.88 6.91
C GLY A 39 -11.52 11.98 7.95
N ALA A 40 -10.85 11.74 9.08
CA ALA A 40 -10.57 12.78 10.07
C ALA A 40 -9.77 13.95 9.47
N TYR A 41 -8.89 13.69 8.49
CA TYR A 41 -8.18 14.76 7.76
C TYR A 41 -9.10 15.64 6.91
N SER A 42 -10.33 15.18 6.62
CA SER A 42 -11.35 15.93 5.87
C SER A 42 -12.32 16.71 6.75
N ILE A 43 -12.19 16.68 8.08
CA ILE A 43 -13.06 17.41 9.02
C ILE A 43 -13.10 18.91 8.69
N GLY A 44 -11.98 19.49 8.27
CA GLY A 44 -11.92 20.90 7.88
C GLY A 44 -12.81 21.26 6.69
N VAL A 45 -13.12 20.31 5.80
CA VAL A 45 -13.95 20.51 4.61
C VAL A 45 -15.38 20.03 4.83
N LEU A 46 -15.56 18.88 5.46
CA LEU A 46 -16.86 18.22 5.59
C LEU A 46 -17.57 18.50 6.92
N GLY A 47 -16.90 19.12 7.90
CA GLY A 47 -17.40 19.22 9.27
C GLY A 47 -17.79 17.84 9.79
N LEU A 48 -18.93 17.72 10.49
CA LEU A 48 -19.45 16.44 11.01
C LEU A 48 -19.90 15.45 9.92
N LEU A 49 -20.11 15.90 8.67
CA LEU A 49 -20.48 15.01 7.56
C LEU A 49 -19.34 14.06 7.16
N PHE A 50 -18.12 14.27 7.66
CA PHE A 50 -17.00 13.36 7.40
C PHE A 50 -17.32 11.92 7.84
N ILE A 51 -18.08 11.74 8.93
CA ILE A 51 -18.43 10.41 9.46
C ILE A 51 -19.26 9.61 8.44
N PRO A 52 -20.47 10.05 8.04
CA PRO A 52 -21.28 9.30 7.08
C PRO A 52 -20.61 9.19 5.70
N VAL A 53 -19.87 10.21 5.25
CA VAL A 53 -19.16 10.16 3.96
C VAL A 53 -18.06 9.09 3.99
N SER A 54 -17.26 9.03 5.05
CA SER A 54 -16.17 8.05 5.19
C SER A 54 -16.71 6.62 5.27
N LEU A 55 -17.80 6.41 6.02
CA LEU A 55 -18.47 5.12 6.09
C LEU A 55 -19.05 4.69 4.74
N ALA A 56 -19.60 5.63 3.96
CA ALA A 56 -20.08 5.32 2.61
C ALA A 56 -18.93 4.84 1.70
N PHE A 57 -17.77 5.50 1.73
CA PHE A 57 -16.60 5.04 0.97
C PHE A 57 -16.09 3.67 1.44
N ALA A 58 -16.14 3.37 2.74
CA ALA A 58 -15.79 2.05 3.27
C ALA A 58 -16.72 0.95 2.72
N ILE A 59 -18.04 1.20 2.74
CA ILE A 59 -19.04 0.25 2.22
C ILE A 59 -18.86 0.05 0.71
N ILE A 60 -18.62 1.13 -0.04
CA ILE A 60 -18.37 1.07 -1.49
C ILE A 60 -17.12 0.24 -1.78
N SER A 61 -16.02 0.45 -1.04
CA SER A 61 -14.77 -0.29 -1.18
C SER A 61 -14.99 -1.80 -0.99
N GLU A 62 -15.64 -2.19 0.11
CA GLU A 62 -15.96 -3.60 0.37
C GLU A 62 -16.90 -4.20 -0.67
N SER A 63 -17.89 -3.43 -1.10
CA SER A 63 -18.84 -3.86 -2.13
C SER A 63 -18.13 -4.13 -3.46
N PHE A 64 -17.16 -3.29 -3.86
CA PHE A 64 -16.37 -3.54 -5.07
C PHE A 64 -15.55 -4.82 -4.99
N LEU A 65 -14.96 -5.14 -3.83
CA LEU A 65 -14.21 -6.39 -3.65
C LEU A 65 -15.07 -7.63 -3.92
N ILE A 66 -16.36 -7.59 -3.53
CA ILE A 66 -17.31 -8.68 -3.78
C ILE A 66 -17.73 -8.71 -5.25
N ILE A 67 -18.13 -7.57 -5.81
CA ILE A 67 -18.60 -7.47 -7.20
C ILE A 67 -17.52 -7.95 -8.18
N LEU A 68 -16.28 -7.52 -7.97
CA LEU A 68 -15.17 -7.80 -8.87
C LEU A 68 -14.59 -9.21 -8.73
N ARG A 69 -14.97 -9.94 -7.67
CA ARG A 69 -14.33 -11.23 -7.31
C ARG A 69 -14.43 -12.28 -8.41
N ASN A 70 -15.56 -12.35 -9.10
CA ASN A 70 -15.86 -13.36 -10.13
C ASN A 70 -15.61 -12.85 -11.56
N ILE A 71 -15.11 -11.63 -11.71
CA ILE A 71 -14.78 -11.04 -13.01
C ILE A 71 -13.34 -11.40 -13.39
N ASN A 72 -13.11 -11.67 -14.68
CA ASN A 72 -11.78 -11.94 -15.24
C ASN A 72 -10.80 -10.79 -14.92
N GLY A 73 -9.53 -11.13 -14.69
CA GLY A 73 -8.50 -10.18 -14.26
C GLY A 73 -8.34 -8.96 -15.16
N TYR A 74 -8.42 -9.13 -16.48
CA TYR A 74 -8.31 -8.01 -17.43
C TYR A 74 -9.43 -6.97 -17.26
N TYR A 75 -10.69 -7.42 -17.18
CA TYR A 75 -11.83 -6.52 -16.97
C TYR A 75 -11.80 -5.90 -15.56
N ARG A 76 -11.29 -6.63 -14.57
CA ARG A 76 -11.09 -6.09 -13.21
C ARG A 76 -10.11 -4.91 -13.23
N VAL A 77 -8.96 -5.06 -13.90
CA VAL A 77 -7.97 -3.99 -14.03
C VAL A 77 -8.56 -2.79 -14.76
N LEU A 78 -9.24 -3.02 -15.90
CA LEU A 78 -9.86 -1.95 -16.67
C LEU A 78 -10.92 -1.20 -15.85
N PHE A 79 -11.77 -1.91 -15.12
CA PHE A 79 -12.77 -1.30 -14.24
C PHE A 79 -12.15 -0.48 -13.12
N THR A 80 -11.08 -0.99 -12.48
CA THR A 80 -10.33 -0.24 -11.47
C THR A 80 -9.72 1.04 -12.03
N ILE A 81 -9.17 1.00 -13.25
CA ILE A 81 -8.63 2.20 -13.91
C ILE A 81 -9.74 3.22 -14.18
N LEU A 82 -10.87 2.80 -14.74
CA LEU A 82 -11.99 3.70 -15.04
C LEU A 82 -12.58 4.35 -13.78
N ILE A 83 -12.77 3.59 -12.71
CA ILE A 83 -13.22 4.13 -11.42
C ILE A 83 -12.16 5.05 -10.80
N GLY A 84 -10.88 4.68 -10.88
CA GLY A 84 -9.79 5.54 -10.41
C GLY A 84 -9.79 6.88 -11.13
N LEU A 85 -9.91 6.88 -12.46
CA LEU A 85 -10.04 8.10 -13.27
C LEU A 85 -11.29 8.89 -12.88
N TRP A 86 -12.42 8.22 -12.61
CA TRP A 86 -13.64 8.89 -12.18
C TRP A 86 -13.48 9.54 -10.79
N TYR A 87 -12.80 8.90 -9.84
CA TYR A 87 -12.53 9.52 -8.53
C TYR A 87 -11.52 10.67 -8.60
N ILE A 88 -10.62 10.68 -9.59
CA ILE A 88 -9.66 11.78 -9.77
C ILE A 88 -10.26 12.91 -10.63
N SER A 89 -11.34 12.65 -11.35
CA SER A 89 -11.94 13.60 -12.30
C SER A 89 -12.28 14.99 -11.73
N PRO A 90 -12.72 15.16 -10.45
CA PRO A 90 -13.02 16.49 -9.92
C PRO A 90 -11.81 17.43 -9.91
N PHE A 91 -10.60 16.87 -9.80
CA PHE A 91 -9.37 17.64 -9.87
C PHE A 91 -9.13 18.25 -11.25
N PHE A 92 -9.71 17.68 -12.30
CA PHE A 92 -9.71 18.23 -13.66
C PHE A 92 -10.97 19.07 -13.95
N LYS A 93 -11.69 19.53 -12.90
CA LYS A 93 -12.95 20.29 -12.97
C LYS A 93 -14.13 19.51 -13.55
N PHE A 94 -14.00 18.19 -13.69
CA PHE A 94 -15.13 17.32 -13.98
C PHE A 94 -15.76 16.88 -12.65
N TYR A 95 -16.67 17.71 -12.14
CA TYR A 95 -17.27 17.57 -10.81
C TYR A 95 -18.36 16.49 -10.70
N TYR A 96 -18.62 15.73 -11.76
CA TYR A 96 -19.60 14.64 -11.73
C TYR A 96 -18.98 13.36 -11.16
N SER A 97 -18.55 13.37 -9.90
CA SER A 97 -17.94 12.22 -9.23
C SER A 97 -18.12 12.29 -7.71
N PRO A 98 -18.18 11.16 -6.99
CA PRO A 98 -18.38 11.15 -5.53
C PRO A 98 -17.32 11.93 -4.74
N THR A 99 -16.11 12.08 -5.28
CA THR A 99 -15.00 12.80 -4.61
C THR A 99 -15.10 14.32 -4.77
N SER A 100 -16.02 14.84 -5.59
CA SER A 100 -16.23 16.29 -5.74
C SER A 100 -16.71 16.95 -4.45
N ILE A 101 -17.23 16.16 -3.50
CA ILE A 101 -17.63 16.61 -2.17
C ILE A 101 -16.46 17.27 -1.44
N PHE A 102 -15.25 16.73 -1.59
CA PHE A 102 -14.04 17.28 -0.98
C PHE A 102 -13.61 18.63 -1.57
N LEU A 103 -14.24 19.06 -2.67
CA LEU A 103 -14.06 20.38 -3.28
C LEU A 103 -15.24 21.32 -2.98
N GLY A 104 -16.16 20.93 -2.08
CA GLY A 104 -17.34 21.73 -1.72
C GLY A 104 -18.51 21.64 -2.70
N VAL A 105 -18.49 20.71 -3.66
CA VAL A 105 -19.56 20.56 -4.66
C VAL A 105 -20.65 19.61 -4.17
N ASN A 106 -21.84 20.16 -3.91
CA ASN A 106 -22.98 19.42 -3.33
C ASN A 106 -23.52 18.28 -4.20
N TYR A 107 -23.40 18.35 -5.53
CA TYR A 107 -23.84 17.26 -6.41
C TYR A 107 -23.07 15.95 -6.17
N GLY A 108 -21.85 16.02 -5.60
CA GLY A 108 -21.05 14.86 -5.25
C GLY A 108 -21.75 13.93 -4.26
N TYR A 109 -22.57 14.46 -3.35
CA TYR A 109 -23.35 13.65 -2.40
C TYR A 109 -24.36 12.76 -3.12
N ALA A 110 -24.99 13.25 -4.19
CA ALA A 110 -25.93 12.47 -4.98
C ALA A 110 -25.22 11.31 -5.71
N PHE A 111 -24.04 11.57 -6.30
CA PHE A 111 -23.22 10.53 -6.92
C PHE A 111 -22.69 9.51 -5.92
N LEU A 112 -22.27 9.95 -4.73
CA LEU A 112 -21.86 9.06 -3.65
C LEU A 112 -23.00 8.13 -3.22
N LEU A 113 -24.20 8.68 -3.00
CA LEU A 113 -25.36 7.91 -2.58
C LEU A 113 -25.81 6.93 -3.67
N LEU A 114 -25.85 7.37 -4.94
CA LEU A 114 -26.17 6.51 -6.07
C LEU A 114 -25.16 5.37 -6.22
N LEU A 115 -23.87 5.67 -6.10
CA LEU A 115 -22.82 4.65 -6.15
C LEU A 115 -22.91 3.68 -4.99
N LEU A 116 -23.16 4.18 -3.77
CA LEU A 116 -23.37 3.37 -2.57
C LEU A 116 -24.52 2.39 -2.76
N LEU A 117 -25.69 2.87 -3.20
CA LEU A 117 -26.86 2.01 -3.41
C LEU A 117 -26.60 0.97 -4.49
N LEU A 118 -26.05 1.36 -5.64
CA LEU A 118 -25.75 0.44 -6.73
C LEU A 118 -24.75 -0.64 -6.32
N THR A 119 -23.65 -0.24 -5.69
CA THR A 119 -22.61 -1.18 -5.26
C THR A 119 -23.12 -2.10 -4.16
N LEU A 120 -23.86 -1.60 -3.18
CA LEU A 120 -24.43 -2.42 -2.11
C LEU A 120 -25.43 -3.44 -2.66
N LEU A 121 -26.36 -3.03 -3.53
CA LEU A 121 -27.34 -3.93 -4.15
C LEU A 121 -26.66 -5.03 -4.97
N LEU A 122 -25.66 -4.67 -5.77
CA LEU A 122 -24.90 -5.63 -6.57
C LEU A 122 -24.05 -6.58 -5.70
N ALA A 123 -23.46 -6.07 -4.61
CA ALA A 123 -22.71 -6.88 -3.66
C ALA A 123 -23.63 -7.90 -2.97
N LEU A 124 -24.76 -7.45 -2.42
CA LEU A 124 -25.76 -8.33 -1.77
C LEU A 124 -26.27 -9.43 -2.71
N LYS A 125 -26.52 -9.10 -3.98
CA LYS A 125 -26.92 -10.09 -5.00
C LYS A 125 -25.83 -11.13 -5.31
N ASN A 126 -24.56 -10.78 -5.11
CA ASN A 126 -23.42 -11.63 -5.41
C ASN A 126 -22.88 -12.39 -4.17
N LEU A 127 -23.38 -12.11 -2.96
CA LEU A 127 -22.97 -12.81 -1.73
C LEU A 127 -23.27 -14.31 -1.80
N ASP A 128 -24.42 -14.69 -2.33
CA ASP A 128 -24.83 -16.10 -2.44
C ASP A 128 -23.98 -16.90 -3.45
N LYS A 129 -23.27 -16.19 -4.34
CA LYS A 129 -22.36 -16.77 -5.33
C LYS A 129 -20.92 -16.87 -4.84
N ILE A 130 -20.67 -16.56 -3.56
CA ILE A 130 -19.35 -16.72 -2.97
C ILE A 130 -19.08 -18.21 -2.81
N GLN A 131 -18.34 -18.76 -3.77
CA GLN A 131 -17.79 -20.10 -3.62
C GLN A 131 -16.61 -20.06 -2.64
N TYR A 132 -16.71 -20.84 -1.57
CA TYR A 132 -15.61 -21.14 -0.65
C TYR A 132 -14.71 -22.16 -1.34
N ASN A 133 -13.82 -21.67 -2.21
CA ASN A 133 -13.01 -22.56 -3.03
C ASN A 133 -11.78 -23.03 -2.28
N ILE A 134 -11.61 -24.36 -2.30
CA ILE A 134 -10.42 -25.07 -1.82
C ILE A 134 -9.25 -24.65 -2.71
N TYR A 135 -8.14 -24.33 -2.05
CA TYR A 135 -7.04 -23.58 -2.61
C TYR A 135 -6.15 -24.48 -3.45
N SER A 136 -5.96 -24.14 -4.72
CA SER A 136 -4.98 -24.76 -5.61
C SER A 136 -3.82 -23.81 -5.85
N SER A 137 -2.63 -24.15 -5.38
CA SER A 137 -1.40 -23.43 -5.75
C SER A 137 -0.79 -24.06 -7.00
N LYS A 138 -0.65 -23.28 -8.06
CA LYS A 138 0.34 -23.52 -9.10
C LYS A 138 1.35 -22.38 -9.01
N ILE A 139 2.61 -22.72 -8.74
CA ILE A 139 3.71 -21.77 -8.73
C ILE A 139 3.93 -21.32 -10.18
N PRO A 140 3.63 -20.07 -10.57
CA PRO A 140 3.90 -19.61 -11.92
C PRO A 140 5.34 -19.12 -12.03
N GLY A 141 6.05 -19.57 -13.07
CA GLY A 141 7.22 -18.91 -13.64
C GLY A 141 8.50 -18.91 -12.80
N LEU A 142 9.31 -19.96 -12.96
CA LEU A 142 10.75 -19.88 -12.68
C LEU A 142 11.38 -18.84 -13.59
N VAL A 143 11.65 -17.64 -13.07
CA VAL A 143 12.58 -16.70 -13.71
C VAL A 143 13.98 -17.28 -13.48
N ASN A 144 14.43 -18.14 -14.39
CA ASN A 144 15.76 -18.74 -14.41
C ASN A 144 16.81 -17.72 -14.87
N ASN A 145 17.02 -16.66 -14.08
CA ASN A 145 18.24 -15.88 -14.21
C ASN A 145 19.27 -16.49 -13.26
N MET A 146 20.31 -17.12 -13.81
CA MET A 146 21.46 -17.55 -13.01
C MET A 146 22.13 -16.31 -12.42
N ILE A 147 22.07 -16.18 -11.10
CA ILE A 147 22.76 -15.09 -10.37
C ILE A 147 24.10 -15.64 -9.91
N ASN A 148 25.19 -15.06 -10.42
CA ASN A 148 26.52 -15.37 -9.90
C ASN A 148 26.78 -14.60 -8.59
N PHE A 149 27.13 -15.34 -7.54
CA PHE A 149 27.48 -14.82 -6.22
C PHE A 149 28.98 -14.91 -5.91
N ALA A 150 29.79 -15.48 -6.80
CA ALA A 150 31.23 -15.62 -6.60
C ALA A 150 31.90 -14.24 -6.41
N GLY A 151 32.73 -14.13 -5.37
CA GLY A 151 33.48 -12.90 -5.04
C GLY A 151 32.67 -11.75 -4.42
N LYS A 152 31.36 -11.92 -4.17
CA LYS A 152 30.53 -10.86 -3.55
C LYS A 152 30.58 -10.91 -2.02
N SER A 153 30.59 -9.74 -1.38
CA SER A 153 30.39 -9.64 0.07
C SER A 153 28.96 -10.07 0.46
N ARG A 154 28.75 -10.41 1.74
CA ARG A 154 27.42 -10.83 2.25
C ARG A 154 26.33 -9.80 1.94
N PHE A 155 26.64 -8.52 2.08
CA PHE A 155 25.74 -7.43 1.71
C PHE A 155 25.47 -7.38 0.21
N MET A 156 26.51 -7.44 -0.61
CA MET A 156 26.36 -7.35 -2.06
C MET A 156 25.60 -8.55 -2.63
N ALA A 157 25.73 -9.74 -2.04
CA ALA A 157 24.97 -10.92 -2.42
C ALA A 157 23.46 -10.73 -2.14
N ILE A 158 23.11 -10.31 -0.92
CA ILE A 158 21.72 -10.02 -0.53
C ILE A 158 21.15 -8.87 -1.38
N PHE A 159 21.94 -7.81 -1.59
CA PHE A 159 21.56 -6.69 -2.43
C PHE A 159 21.28 -7.12 -3.86
N THR A 160 22.18 -7.87 -4.49
CA THR A 160 21.97 -8.38 -5.86
C THR A 160 20.67 -9.18 -5.95
N LYS A 161 20.41 -10.07 -4.99
CA LYS A 161 19.17 -10.85 -4.93
C LYS A 161 17.93 -9.94 -4.84
N SER A 162 17.94 -8.97 -3.93
CA SER A 162 16.82 -8.05 -3.69
C SER A 162 16.58 -7.07 -4.83
N PHE A 163 17.65 -6.65 -5.52
CA PHE A 163 17.64 -5.60 -6.53
C PHE A 163 17.02 -6.07 -7.85
N LEU A 164 17.39 -7.27 -8.32
CA LEU A 164 17.01 -7.77 -9.65
C LEU A 164 15.50 -7.84 -9.89
N LEU A 165 14.73 -8.22 -8.86
CA LEU A 165 13.30 -8.51 -8.98
C LEU A 165 12.53 -7.77 -7.91
N PHE A 166 11.57 -6.95 -8.33
CA PHE A 166 10.56 -6.34 -7.48
C PHE A 166 9.38 -7.28 -7.36
N GLU A 167 9.14 -7.75 -6.14
CA GLU A 167 8.12 -8.74 -5.86
C GLU A 167 6.93 -8.02 -5.24
N ILE A 168 5.79 -8.09 -5.91
CA ILE A 168 4.52 -7.63 -5.37
C ILE A 168 3.77 -8.90 -4.94
N PRO A 169 3.50 -9.08 -3.63
CA PRO A 169 2.62 -10.15 -3.20
C PRO A 169 1.24 -9.88 -3.78
N THR A 170 0.76 -10.79 -4.61
CA THR A 170 -0.56 -10.73 -5.23
C THR A 170 -1.38 -11.90 -4.72
N VAL A 171 -2.57 -11.63 -4.20
CA VAL A 171 -3.55 -12.68 -3.91
C VAL A 171 -4.59 -12.59 -5.02
N THR A 172 -4.49 -13.49 -5.99
CA THR A 172 -5.46 -13.56 -7.08
C THR A 172 -6.60 -14.49 -6.68
N THR A 173 -7.82 -13.96 -6.67
CA THR A 173 -9.03 -14.78 -6.60
C THR A 173 -9.34 -15.31 -7.99
N THR A 174 -9.13 -16.61 -8.20
CA THR A 174 -9.55 -17.33 -9.40
C THR A 174 -10.76 -18.20 -9.10
N ASN A 175 -11.45 -18.69 -10.14
CA ASN A 175 -12.52 -19.67 -10.00
C ASN A 175 -12.04 -20.97 -9.31
N GLU A 176 -10.72 -21.19 -9.21
CA GLU A 176 -10.09 -22.33 -8.52
C GLU A 176 -9.62 -21.99 -7.09
N GLY A 177 -10.01 -20.83 -6.55
CA GLY A 177 -9.63 -20.37 -5.21
C GLY A 177 -8.69 -19.16 -5.19
N ARG A 178 -8.30 -18.75 -3.97
CA ARG A 178 -7.32 -17.68 -3.74
C ARG A 178 -5.92 -18.24 -3.95
N LYS A 179 -5.18 -17.69 -4.91
CA LYS A 179 -3.78 -18.03 -5.17
C LYS A 179 -2.91 -16.88 -4.70
N ALA A 180 -2.05 -17.09 -3.69
CA ALA A 180 -0.98 -16.12 -3.46
C ALA A 180 0.14 -16.42 -4.45
N SER A 181 0.40 -15.45 -5.30
CA SER A 181 1.51 -15.41 -6.24
C SER A 181 2.34 -14.17 -5.96
N ALA A 182 3.64 -14.24 -6.16
CA ALA A 182 4.47 -13.05 -6.21
C ALA A 182 4.59 -12.64 -7.68
N THR A 183 4.03 -11.49 -8.06
CA THR A 183 4.33 -10.92 -9.38
C THR A 183 5.72 -10.33 -9.31
N ARG A 184 6.64 -10.88 -10.12
CA ARG A 184 8.03 -10.42 -10.18
C ARG A 184 8.21 -9.50 -11.36
N ILE A 185 8.48 -8.22 -11.08
CA ILE A 185 8.75 -7.20 -12.08
C ILE A 185 10.26 -6.94 -12.08
N LYS A 186 10.88 -6.97 -13.26
CA LYS A 186 12.30 -6.62 -13.39
C LYS A 186 12.50 -5.14 -13.08
N MET A 187 13.55 -4.81 -12.33
CA MET A 187 13.73 -3.45 -11.82
C MET A 187 13.84 -2.38 -12.91
N TYR A 188 14.41 -2.69 -14.07
CA TYR A 188 14.54 -1.72 -15.16
C TYR A 188 13.17 -1.24 -15.67
N TYR A 189 12.12 -2.08 -15.64
CA TYR A 189 10.77 -1.63 -16.02
C TYR A 189 10.22 -0.60 -15.04
N LEU A 190 10.49 -0.75 -13.74
CA LEU A 190 10.10 0.23 -12.73
C LEU A 190 10.87 1.54 -12.89
N LEU A 191 12.18 1.46 -13.18
CA LEU A 191 12.99 2.66 -13.45
C LEU A 191 12.52 3.42 -14.68
N ILE A 192 12.18 2.71 -15.77
CA ILE A 192 11.59 3.33 -16.95
C ILE A 192 10.26 4.01 -16.56
N PHE A 193 9.40 3.31 -15.83
CA PHE A 193 8.10 3.86 -15.41
C PHE A 193 8.24 5.12 -14.53
N THR A 194 9.10 5.09 -13.49
CA THR A 194 9.31 6.25 -12.62
C THR A 194 10.03 7.39 -13.34
N SER A 195 10.90 7.09 -14.31
CA SER A 195 11.49 8.13 -15.17
C SER A 195 10.46 8.84 -16.04
N VAL A 196 9.51 8.10 -16.63
CA VAL A 196 8.42 8.68 -17.43
C VAL A 196 7.54 9.58 -16.56
N ILE A 197 7.19 9.13 -15.34
CA ILE A 197 6.46 9.96 -14.36
C ILE A 197 7.26 11.21 -14.02
N GLY A 198 8.57 11.09 -13.77
CA GLY A 198 9.46 12.22 -13.50
C GLY A 198 9.44 13.25 -14.64
N VAL A 199 9.56 12.81 -15.89
CA VAL A 199 9.50 13.71 -17.06
C VAL A 199 8.16 14.44 -17.14
N ILE A 200 7.04 13.73 -16.95
CA ILE A 200 5.71 14.34 -16.94
C ILE A 200 5.59 15.38 -15.82
N LEU A 201 6.06 15.03 -14.61
CA LEU A 201 6.08 15.95 -13.47
C LEU A 201 6.94 17.18 -13.73
N TYR A 202 8.11 17.03 -14.36
CA TYR A 202 8.98 18.13 -14.69
C TYR A 202 8.25 19.15 -15.58
N TYR A 203 7.60 18.68 -16.66
CA TYR A 203 6.78 19.55 -17.50
C TYR A 203 5.62 20.20 -16.73
N LEU A 204 4.92 19.46 -15.88
CA LEU A 204 3.81 20.01 -15.09
C LEU A 204 4.28 21.08 -14.09
N ILE A 205 5.44 20.88 -13.47
CA ILE A 205 6.02 21.82 -12.49
C ILE A 205 6.57 23.06 -13.21
N ASP A 206 7.27 22.89 -14.33
CA ASP A 206 7.88 23.99 -15.09
C ASP A 206 6.84 24.88 -15.79
N VAL A 207 5.78 24.28 -16.35
CA VAL A 207 4.66 25.01 -16.96
C VAL A 207 3.83 25.76 -15.91
N ALA A 208 3.71 25.25 -14.68
CA ALA A 208 2.88 25.87 -13.65
C ALA A 208 3.64 26.83 -12.71
N TYR A 209 4.96 26.67 -12.58
CA TYR A 209 5.81 27.51 -11.74
C TYR A 209 7.11 27.92 -12.45
N PRO A 210 7.06 28.74 -13.51
CA PRO A 210 8.28 29.32 -14.06
C PRO A 210 9.00 30.13 -12.96
N LEU A 211 10.25 29.76 -12.67
CA LEU A 211 11.16 30.53 -11.80
C LEU A 211 11.39 31.95 -12.36
N PRO A 212 11.74 32.95 -11.53
CA PRO A 212 11.08 33.40 -10.32
C PRO A 212 10.79 34.91 -10.45
N ASN A 213 9.53 35.32 -10.66
CA ASN A 213 9.15 36.73 -10.58
C ASN A 213 7.65 36.91 -10.29
N SER A 214 7.18 36.43 -9.14
CA SER A 214 6.05 37.06 -8.45
C SER A 214 5.82 36.39 -7.10
N PHE A 215 6.29 37.06 -6.05
CA PHE A 215 5.97 36.82 -4.64
C PHE A 215 4.51 37.17 -4.27
N LEU A 216 3.62 37.27 -5.26
CA LEU A 216 2.25 37.72 -5.05
C LEU A 216 1.28 36.62 -5.44
N HIS A 217 0.44 36.26 -4.47
CA HIS A 217 -0.74 35.43 -4.60
C HIS A 217 -1.45 35.66 -5.95
N SER A 218 -1.31 34.73 -6.88
CA SER A 218 -2.31 34.53 -7.91
C SER A 218 -3.19 33.36 -7.47
N SER A 219 -4.31 33.72 -6.86
CA SER A 219 -5.47 32.86 -6.63
C SER A 219 -6.16 32.54 -7.96
N SER A 220 -5.40 32.06 -8.95
CA SER A 220 -5.92 31.65 -10.24
C SER A 220 -5.77 30.15 -10.43
N LEU A 221 -6.84 29.57 -10.96
CA LEU A 221 -7.15 28.22 -11.43
C LEU A 221 -6.02 27.35 -12.05
N SER A 222 -4.82 27.90 -12.27
CA SER A 222 -3.62 27.27 -12.81
C SER A 222 -2.61 26.83 -11.73
N ALA A 223 -2.69 27.36 -10.50
CA ALA A 223 -1.75 27.06 -9.42
C ALA A 223 -2.08 25.76 -8.64
N ASP A 224 -3.32 25.27 -8.69
CA ASP A 224 -3.76 24.11 -7.90
C ASP A 224 -3.43 22.76 -8.57
N ILE A 225 -3.43 22.73 -9.91
CA ILE A 225 -3.13 21.55 -10.72
C ILE A 225 -1.77 20.91 -10.39
N PRO A 226 -0.64 21.66 -10.29
CA PRO A 226 0.65 21.07 -9.94
C PRO A 226 0.67 20.52 -8.50
N LEU A 227 -0.02 21.16 -7.56
CA LEU A 227 -0.07 20.67 -6.17
C LEU A 227 -0.80 19.34 -6.06
N ILE A 228 -1.90 19.19 -6.79
CA ILE A 228 -2.65 17.93 -6.88
C ILE A 228 -1.79 16.85 -7.55
N ALA A 229 -1.09 17.17 -8.64
CA ALA A 229 -0.21 16.23 -9.32
C ALA A 229 0.92 15.74 -8.39
N ILE A 230 1.53 16.65 -7.62
CA ILE A 230 2.55 16.32 -6.61
C ILE A 230 1.95 15.41 -5.52
N PHE A 231 0.76 15.71 -5.01
CA PHE A 231 0.09 14.87 -4.02
C PHE A 231 -0.19 13.46 -4.55
N ILE A 232 -0.70 13.33 -5.78
CA ILE A 232 -0.95 12.03 -6.42
C ILE A 232 0.34 11.22 -6.54
N VAL A 233 1.45 11.88 -6.87
CA VAL A 233 2.75 11.22 -7.00
C VAL A 233 3.31 10.79 -5.64
N LEU A 234 3.22 11.64 -4.62
CA LEU A 234 3.63 11.27 -3.25
C LEU A 234 2.81 10.08 -2.73
N MET A 235 1.50 10.06 -3.02
CA MET A 235 0.63 8.90 -2.73
C MET A 235 1.09 7.65 -3.47
N PHE A 236 1.41 7.77 -4.76
CA PHE A 236 1.94 6.66 -5.55
C PHE A 236 3.24 6.10 -4.96
N GLU A 237 4.21 6.96 -4.63
CA GLU A 237 5.47 6.54 -4.02
C GLU A 237 5.29 5.88 -2.65
N PHE A 238 4.37 6.42 -1.83
CA PHE A 238 3.97 5.80 -0.57
C PHE A 238 3.39 4.40 -0.79
N PHE A 239 2.45 4.22 -1.71
CA PHE A 239 1.89 2.90 -2.00
C PHE A 239 2.95 1.93 -2.50
N VAL A 240 3.89 2.39 -3.35
CA VAL A 240 5.03 1.57 -3.78
C VAL A 240 5.85 1.11 -2.58
N ALA A 241 6.21 2.01 -1.65
CA ALA A 241 6.94 1.67 -0.44
C ALA A 241 6.13 0.74 0.50
N TYR A 242 4.84 1.01 0.68
CA TYR A 242 3.92 0.22 1.52
C TYR A 242 3.76 -1.20 1.00
N PHE A 243 3.39 -1.40 -0.27
CA PHE A 243 3.26 -2.74 -0.85
C PHE A 243 4.60 -3.48 -0.89
N SER A 244 5.70 -2.74 -1.12
CA SER A 244 7.06 -3.30 -1.02
C SER A 244 7.45 -3.72 0.37
N SER A 245 6.76 -3.26 1.43
CA SER A 245 7.04 -3.67 2.81
C SER A 245 6.40 -5.01 3.18
N PHE A 246 5.43 -5.49 2.39
CA PHE A 246 4.82 -6.80 2.56
C PHE A 246 5.59 -7.93 1.87
N SER A 247 6.37 -7.65 0.82
CA SER A 247 7.23 -8.67 0.20
C SER A 247 8.35 -9.17 1.11
N PRO A 248 9.09 -8.28 1.81
CA PRO A 248 10.08 -8.64 2.80
C PRO A 248 9.46 -9.58 3.80
N PHE A 249 10.16 -10.67 4.07
CA PHE A 249 9.77 -11.64 5.08
C PHE A 249 8.60 -12.55 4.66
N SER A 250 7.51 -12.06 4.04
CA SER A 250 6.33 -12.86 3.64
C SER A 250 6.57 -13.93 2.56
N LEU A 251 7.54 -13.69 1.67
CA LEU A 251 7.77 -14.52 0.47
C LEU A 251 9.13 -15.26 0.49
N ASP A 252 10.05 -14.86 1.36
CA ASP A 252 11.35 -15.49 1.51
C ASP A 252 11.31 -16.49 2.69
N PRO A 253 11.87 -17.71 2.55
CA PRO A 253 11.95 -18.66 3.65
C PRO A 253 12.97 -18.17 4.70
N LEU A 254 12.50 -17.35 5.63
CA LEU A 254 13.31 -16.71 6.66
C LEU A 254 14.03 -17.68 7.56
N TRP A 255 13.40 -18.77 7.96
CA TRP A 255 14.05 -19.83 8.75
C TRP A 255 15.31 -20.34 8.04
N LEU A 256 15.26 -20.50 6.71
CA LEU A 256 16.41 -20.93 5.90
C LEU A 256 17.50 -19.85 5.85
N SER A 257 17.11 -18.59 5.70
CA SER A 257 18.07 -17.47 5.56
C SER A 257 18.67 -16.98 6.89
N MET A 258 17.90 -17.02 7.98
CA MET A 258 18.31 -16.60 9.32
C MET A 258 19.03 -17.73 10.08
N GLY A 259 18.99 -18.97 9.58
CA GLY A 259 19.88 -20.05 10.03
C GLY A 259 21.33 -19.91 9.54
N LEU A 260 21.56 -19.14 8.46
CA LEU A 260 22.89 -18.99 7.85
C LEU A 260 23.76 -17.91 8.54
N MET A 261 23.15 -16.98 9.27
CA MET A 261 23.85 -15.90 9.97
C MET A 261 23.00 -15.35 11.12
N LYS A 262 23.60 -14.60 12.05
CA LYS A 262 22.86 -13.97 13.16
C LYS A 262 21.63 -13.19 12.61
N PRO A 263 20.41 -13.37 13.16
CA PRO A 263 19.17 -12.82 12.61
C PRO A 263 19.23 -11.31 12.33
N VAL A 264 19.83 -10.55 13.25
CA VAL A 264 20.04 -9.10 13.14
C VAL A 264 20.88 -8.72 11.94
N VAL A 265 21.95 -9.48 11.69
CA VAL A 265 22.88 -9.23 10.60
C VAL A 265 22.14 -9.46 9.29
N TYR A 266 21.43 -10.57 9.15
CA TYR A 266 20.61 -10.83 7.98
C TYR A 266 19.56 -9.74 7.76
N ALA A 267 18.75 -9.47 8.78
CA ALA A 267 17.65 -8.51 8.69
C ALA A 267 18.15 -7.11 8.34
N ARG A 268 19.27 -6.65 8.93
CA ARG A 268 19.88 -5.36 8.59
C ARG A 268 20.30 -5.29 7.13
N HIS A 269 21.00 -6.31 6.63
CA HIS A 269 21.46 -6.33 5.23
C HIS A 269 20.28 -6.39 4.26
N TYR A 270 19.26 -7.17 4.60
CA TYR A 270 18.05 -7.33 3.80
C TYR A 270 17.20 -6.07 3.77
N LEU A 271 16.89 -5.48 4.92
CA LEU A 271 16.13 -4.23 5.04
C LEU A 271 16.84 -3.07 4.36
N LEU A 272 18.16 -2.90 4.57
CA LEU A 272 18.94 -1.87 3.89
C LEU A 272 18.96 -2.10 2.37
N SER A 273 19.02 -3.35 1.91
CA SER A 273 18.98 -3.64 0.47
C SER A 273 17.65 -3.24 -0.17
N LYS A 274 16.53 -3.47 0.53
CA LYS A 274 15.18 -3.09 0.07
C LYS A 274 14.96 -1.58 0.17
N ALA A 275 15.47 -0.95 1.22
CA ALA A 275 15.45 0.50 1.40
C ALA A 275 16.22 1.21 0.27
N LEU A 276 17.44 0.76 -0.06
CA LEU A 276 18.22 1.26 -1.19
C LEU A 276 17.51 1.03 -2.53
N LYS A 277 16.83 -0.10 -2.68
CA LYS A 277 16.06 -0.36 -3.89
C LYS A 277 14.92 0.64 -4.07
N ILE A 278 14.16 0.93 -3.01
CA ILE A 278 13.10 1.95 -3.06
C ILE A 278 13.70 3.30 -3.38
N PHE A 279 14.77 3.68 -2.69
CA PHE A 279 15.51 4.92 -2.97
C PHE A 279 15.85 5.04 -4.46
N ILE A 280 16.43 4.00 -5.07
CA ILE A 280 16.81 4.01 -6.49
C ILE A 280 15.59 4.07 -7.42
N VAL A 281 14.51 3.37 -7.10
CA VAL A 281 13.28 3.37 -7.93
C VAL A 281 12.60 4.73 -7.90
N THR A 282 12.54 5.40 -6.75
CA THR A 282 11.89 6.70 -6.58
C THR A 282 12.80 7.87 -6.93
N LEU A 283 14.11 7.64 -7.10
CA LEU A 283 15.09 8.68 -7.41
C LEU A 283 14.74 9.51 -8.66
N PRO A 284 14.28 8.96 -9.80
CA PRO A 284 13.93 9.78 -10.97
C PRO A 284 12.84 10.83 -10.70
N ILE A 285 11.84 10.49 -9.89
CA ILE A 285 10.77 11.41 -9.49
C ILE A 285 11.32 12.46 -8.53
N ASN A 286 12.07 12.02 -7.51
CA ASN A 286 12.58 12.92 -6.49
C ASN A 286 13.68 13.86 -6.98
N LEU A 287 14.44 13.47 -8.01
CA LEU A 287 15.36 14.39 -8.70
C LEU A 287 14.61 15.60 -9.26
N VAL A 288 13.42 15.42 -9.84
CA VAL A 288 12.61 16.52 -10.35
C VAL A 288 12.19 17.45 -9.22
N PHE A 289 11.81 16.90 -8.06
CA PHE A 289 11.51 17.70 -6.88
C PHE A 289 12.73 18.46 -6.34
N LEU A 290 13.90 17.84 -6.34
CA LEU A 290 15.15 18.48 -5.90
C LEU A 290 15.61 19.61 -6.83
N LEU A 291 15.31 19.54 -8.13
CA LEU A 291 15.70 20.56 -9.10
C LEU A 291 14.86 21.84 -8.98
N ASN A 292 13.69 21.80 -8.34
CA ASN A 292 12.85 22.98 -8.13
C ASN A 292 12.88 23.44 -6.66
N PRO A 293 13.21 24.72 -6.38
CA PRO A 293 13.36 25.21 -5.01
C PRO A 293 12.08 25.14 -4.17
N LYS A 294 10.88 25.16 -4.80
CA LYS A 294 9.60 25.04 -4.07
C LYS A 294 9.32 23.61 -3.61
N THR A 295 9.77 22.62 -4.37
CA THR A 295 9.59 21.19 -4.10
C THR A 295 10.85 20.55 -3.50
N PHE A 296 11.91 21.32 -3.29
CA PHE A 296 13.17 20.81 -2.77
C PHE A 296 12.98 20.06 -1.44
N ALA A 297 12.19 20.64 -0.53
CA ALA A 297 11.86 20.04 0.76
C ALA A 297 11.18 18.67 0.62
N THR A 298 10.21 18.56 -0.30
CA THR A 298 9.46 17.33 -0.53
C THR A 298 10.35 16.26 -1.16
N GLY A 299 11.24 16.63 -2.08
CA GLY A 299 12.23 15.71 -2.66
C GLY A 299 13.22 15.16 -1.64
N VAL A 300 13.77 16.02 -0.77
CA VAL A 300 14.64 15.59 0.33
C VAL A 300 13.89 14.66 1.29
N SER A 301 12.67 15.06 1.68
CA SER A 301 11.85 14.29 2.61
C SER A 301 11.53 12.92 2.05
N ALA A 302 10.96 12.82 0.84
CA ALA A 302 10.57 11.56 0.24
C ALA A 302 11.76 10.58 0.06
N LEU A 303 12.95 11.08 -0.29
CA LEU A 303 14.15 10.25 -0.40
C LEU A 303 14.61 9.65 0.93
N ILE A 304 14.33 10.30 2.06
CA ILE A 304 14.70 9.82 3.40
C ILE A 304 13.55 9.01 4.01
N SER A 305 12.34 9.55 3.93
CA SER A 305 11.16 9.04 4.62
C SER A 305 10.64 7.74 4.01
N LEU A 306 10.64 7.58 2.68
CA LEU A 306 10.13 6.36 2.03
C LEU A 306 11.00 5.12 2.33
N PRO A 307 12.35 5.15 2.23
CA PRO A 307 13.17 4.04 2.64
C PRO A 307 13.04 3.72 4.14
N SER A 308 12.97 4.73 5.01
CA SER A 308 12.78 4.55 6.45
C SER A 308 11.41 3.96 6.80
N LEU A 309 10.36 4.41 6.11
CA LEU A 309 9.01 3.85 6.22
C LEU A 309 9.00 2.38 5.81
N LEU A 310 9.70 2.00 4.75
CA LEU A 310 9.84 0.59 4.37
C LEU A 310 10.49 -0.22 5.49
N VAL A 311 11.57 0.27 6.09
CA VAL A 311 12.25 -0.42 7.20
C VAL A 311 11.31 -0.61 8.38
N PHE A 312 10.61 0.45 8.78
CA PHE A 312 9.61 0.43 9.84
C PHE A 312 8.49 -0.59 9.56
N ALA A 313 7.82 -0.44 8.41
CA ALA A 313 6.68 -1.26 8.01
C ALA A 313 7.07 -2.74 7.87
N SER A 314 8.19 -3.03 7.20
CA SER A 314 8.67 -4.41 7.01
C SER A 314 9.02 -5.08 8.33
N SER A 315 9.59 -4.32 9.27
CA SER A 315 9.97 -4.85 10.59
C SER A 315 8.74 -5.18 11.42
N ILE A 316 7.79 -4.25 11.54
CA ILE A 316 6.53 -4.50 12.26
C ILE A 316 5.77 -5.68 11.62
N ASN A 317 5.68 -5.70 10.29
CA ASN A 317 5.08 -6.82 9.57
C ASN A 317 5.79 -8.14 9.92
N ALA A 318 7.12 -8.20 9.92
CA ALA A 318 7.86 -9.43 10.24
C ALA A 318 7.54 -10.01 11.64
N LYS A 319 7.22 -9.16 12.62
CA LYS A 319 6.90 -9.62 13.99
C LYS A 319 5.46 -10.05 14.18
N PHE A 320 4.51 -9.31 13.60
CA PHE A 320 3.07 -9.45 13.91
C PHE A 320 2.27 -10.11 12.78
N VAL A 321 2.73 -9.97 11.54
CA VAL A 321 2.17 -10.65 10.37
C VAL A 321 3.04 -11.88 10.14
N THR A 322 2.52 -13.07 10.49
CA THR A 322 3.25 -14.33 10.27
C THR A 322 3.87 -14.34 8.86
N PRO A 323 5.20 -14.29 8.76
CA PRO A 323 5.89 -13.94 7.53
C PRO A 323 5.98 -15.12 6.56
N GLN A 324 5.28 -16.21 6.81
CA GLN A 324 5.21 -17.27 5.84
C GLN A 324 3.76 -17.68 5.79
N ILE A 325 3.21 -17.73 4.59
CA ILE A 325 1.92 -18.37 4.42
C ILE A 325 2.26 -19.87 4.47
N LYS A 326 1.84 -20.59 5.52
CA LYS A 326 1.96 -22.06 5.49
C LYS A 326 1.27 -22.53 4.21
N TYR A 327 1.87 -23.47 3.49
CA TYR A 327 1.18 -24.13 2.37
C TYR A 327 -0.20 -24.66 2.77
N GLU A 328 -0.38 -24.97 4.06
CA GLU A 328 -1.62 -25.40 4.71
C GLU A 328 -2.60 -24.26 5.04
N ASP A 329 -2.10 -23.06 5.39
CA ASP A 329 -2.92 -21.87 5.70
C ASP A 329 -3.54 -21.23 4.44
N PHE A 330 -3.14 -21.70 3.25
CA PHE A 330 -3.94 -21.44 2.08
C PHE A 330 -5.33 -21.99 2.27
N GLN A 331 -5.57 -23.15 2.88
CA GLN A 331 -6.90 -23.79 2.83
C GLN A 331 -7.98 -23.18 3.73
N VAL A 332 -7.68 -22.16 4.54
CA VAL A 332 -8.58 -21.68 5.60
C VAL A 332 -9.10 -20.27 5.29
N ILE A 333 -10.40 -20.04 5.49
CA ILE A 333 -10.97 -18.69 5.60
C ILE A 333 -10.38 -18.09 6.88
N THR A 334 -9.20 -17.48 6.77
CA THR A 334 -8.60 -16.78 7.90
C THR A 334 -9.36 -15.49 8.09
N LEU A 335 -10.14 -15.40 9.18
CA LEU A 335 -10.58 -14.11 9.69
C LEU A 335 -9.34 -13.21 9.80
N PRO A 336 -9.43 -11.95 9.37
CA PRO A 336 -8.31 -11.04 9.44
C PRO A 336 -7.89 -10.95 10.91
N ASN A 337 -6.69 -11.43 11.22
CA ASN A 337 -6.17 -11.36 12.58
C ASN A 337 -6.18 -9.87 13.01
N PRO A 338 -6.88 -9.50 14.10
CA PRO A 338 -7.06 -8.11 14.48
C PRO A 338 -5.74 -7.38 14.70
N LEU A 339 -4.69 -8.09 15.14
CA LEU A 339 -3.35 -7.53 15.26
C LEU A 339 -2.73 -7.20 13.89
N LYS A 340 -2.95 -8.03 12.86
CA LYS A 340 -2.47 -7.75 11.50
C LYS A 340 -3.16 -6.52 10.92
N VAL A 341 -4.46 -6.39 11.16
CA VAL A 341 -5.24 -5.23 10.72
C VAL A 341 -4.77 -3.95 11.42
N LEU A 342 -4.63 -4.01 12.75
CA LEU A 342 -4.16 -2.89 13.56
C LEU A 342 -2.75 -2.44 13.16
N VAL A 343 -1.84 -3.38 12.90
CA VAL A 343 -0.50 -3.10 12.37
C VAL A 343 -0.57 -2.41 11.01
N GLY A 344 -1.42 -2.91 10.11
CA GLY A 344 -1.68 -2.27 8.83
C GLY A 344 -2.13 -0.82 9.00
N TYR A 345 -3.03 -0.56 9.96
CA TYR A 345 -3.55 0.79 10.23
C TYR A 345 -2.49 1.73 10.79
N ILE A 346 -1.63 1.24 11.70
CA ILE A 346 -0.52 2.04 12.23
C ILE A 346 0.41 2.46 11.07
N VAL A 347 0.81 1.52 10.21
CA VAL A 347 1.72 1.82 9.10
C VAL A 347 1.10 2.81 8.12
N VAL A 348 -0.18 2.61 7.75
CA VAL A 348 -0.88 3.51 6.82
C VAL A 348 -1.03 4.92 7.42
N THR A 349 -1.40 5.01 8.69
CA THR A 349 -1.57 6.31 9.39
C THR A 349 -0.25 7.07 9.46
N VAL A 350 0.85 6.39 9.82
CA VAL A 350 2.19 7.02 9.86
C VAL A 350 2.61 7.50 8.47
N GLY A 351 2.44 6.69 7.44
CA GLY A 351 2.82 7.09 6.08
C GLY A 351 2.01 8.26 5.53
N ILE A 352 0.69 8.28 5.81
CA ILE A 352 -0.18 9.39 5.40
C ILE A 352 0.17 10.66 6.15
N ALA A 353 0.49 10.58 7.45
CA ALA A 353 0.97 11.73 8.21
C ALA A 353 2.23 12.35 7.59
N ILE A 354 3.18 11.54 7.11
CA ILE A 354 4.38 12.03 6.39
C ILE A 354 3.97 12.81 5.14
N ILE A 355 3.07 12.25 4.32
CA ILE A 355 2.66 12.93 3.08
C ILE A 355 1.93 14.24 3.38
N PHE A 356 1.07 14.28 4.41
CA PHE A 356 0.44 15.53 4.84
C PHE A 356 1.47 16.56 5.29
N THR A 357 2.52 16.16 6.04
CA THR A 357 3.58 17.11 6.42
C THR A 357 4.34 17.65 5.20
N ASP A 358 4.57 16.83 4.17
CA ASP A 358 5.23 17.28 2.94
C ASP A 358 4.36 18.25 2.13
N VAL A 359 3.06 18.00 2.05
CA VAL A 359 2.09 18.91 1.41
C VAL A 359 2.00 20.24 2.17
N ILE A 360 2.02 20.22 3.51
CA ILE A 360 2.04 21.43 4.34
C ILE A 360 3.33 22.22 4.09
N SER A 361 4.48 21.54 4.07
CA SER A 361 5.78 22.14 3.77
C SER A 361 5.79 22.84 2.41
N LEU A 362 5.22 22.19 1.40
CA LEU A 362 5.09 22.74 0.05
C LEU A 362 4.17 23.96 0.00
N ASN A 363 3.01 23.90 0.66
CA ASN A 363 2.05 25.02 0.72
C ASN A 363 2.60 26.26 1.43
N LEU A 364 3.33 26.05 2.53
CA LEU A 364 3.90 27.15 3.32
C LEU A 364 5.24 27.64 2.74
N GLY A 365 5.87 26.89 1.83
CA GLY A 365 7.22 27.16 1.35
C GLY A 365 8.29 26.99 2.43
N ILE A 366 8.02 26.19 3.46
CA ILE A 366 8.90 25.99 4.62
C ILE A 366 9.40 24.55 4.63
N ILE A 367 10.72 24.39 4.74
CA ILE A 367 11.40 23.08 4.69
C ILE A 367 11.25 22.31 6.03
N ILE A 368 11.05 23.03 7.13
CA ILE A 368 11.10 22.50 8.51
C ILE A 368 10.13 21.31 8.74
N PRO A 369 8.83 21.36 8.39
CA PRO A 369 7.92 20.22 8.61
C PRO A 369 8.38 18.92 7.94
N SER A 370 8.79 18.98 6.68
CA SER A 370 9.37 17.86 5.91
C SER A 370 10.63 17.28 6.54
N ILE A 371 11.51 18.12 7.08
CA ILE A 371 12.72 17.64 7.79
C ILE A 371 12.34 16.95 9.09
N ILE A 372 11.42 17.53 9.87
CA ILE A 372 10.99 16.95 11.15
C ILE A 372 10.34 15.58 10.93
N SER A 373 9.43 15.44 9.96
CA SER A 373 8.79 14.16 9.67
C SER A 373 9.79 13.09 9.23
N SER A 374 10.77 13.47 8.41
CA SER A 374 11.89 12.61 7.99
C SER A 374 12.76 12.15 9.17
N ILE A 375 13.12 13.05 10.08
CA ILE A 375 13.89 12.71 11.28
C ILE A 375 13.08 11.75 12.17
N VAL A 376 11.80 12.03 12.38
CA VAL A 376 10.92 11.20 13.22
C VAL A 376 10.85 9.77 12.68
N ILE A 377 10.60 9.59 11.37
CA ILE A 377 10.51 8.23 10.81
C ILE A 377 11.86 7.50 10.83
N VAL A 378 12.98 8.21 10.65
CA VAL A 378 14.32 7.64 10.80
C VAL A 378 14.54 7.16 12.23
N VAL A 379 14.22 7.98 13.24
CA VAL A 379 14.35 7.64 14.66
C VAL A 379 13.48 6.43 15.02
N ILE A 380 12.28 6.32 14.46
CA ILE A 380 11.39 5.17 14.68
C ILE A 380 11.92 3.91 13.98
N ALA A 381 12.53 4.02 12.80
CA ALA A 381 13.03 2.90 12.02
C ALA A 381 14.37 2.34 12.55
N LEU A 382 15.23 3.20 13.09
CA LEU A 382 16.61 2.88 13.47
C LEU A 382 16.75 1.76 14.52
N PRO A 383 15.90 1.67 15.57
CA PRO A 383 15.95 0.57 16.53
C PRO A 383 15.85 -0.82 15.88
N PHE A 384 15.08 -0.97 14.79
CA PHE A 384 14.94 -2.24 14.09
C PHE A 384 16.20 -2.65 13.35
N LEU A 385 17.10 -1.72 13.00
CA LEU A 385 18.37 -2.05 12.34
C LEU A 385 19.47 -2.48 13.32
N ILE A 386 19.28 -2.23 14.63
CA ILE A 386 20.31 -2.42 15.66
C ILE A 386 19.91 -3.49 16.68
N SER A 387 18.64 -3.57 17.05
CA SER A 387 18.18 -4.40 18.17
C SER A 387 18.28 -5.89 17.90
N SER A 388 19.18 -6.59 18.61
CA SER A 388 19.32 -8.03 18.46
C SER A 388 18.15 -8.82 19.02
N LYS A 389 17.74 -8.45 20.23
CA LYS A 389 16.62 -9.05 20.96
C LYS A 389 15.33 -9.01 20.14
N TYR A 390 15.13 -7.95 19.35
CA TYR A 390 13.96 -7.84 18.48
C TYR A 390 13.92 -8.96 17.43
N TRP A 391 15.01 -9.15 16.68
CA TRP A 391 15.06 -10.16 15.62
C TRP A 391 15.12 -11.59 16.15
N GLU A 392 15.73 -11.80 17.31
CA GLU A 392 15.67 -13.08 18.02
C GLU A 392 14.22 -13.44 18.38
N GLY A 393 13.45 -12.49 18.94
CA GLY A 393 12.02 -12.71 19.21
C GLY A 393 11.17 -12.89 17.95
N VAL A 394 11.55 -12.27 16.83
CA VAL A 394 10.90 -12.51 15.53
C VAL A 394 11.12 -13.94 15.05
N VAL A 395 12.34 -14.47 15.17
CA VAL A 395 12.66 -15.88 14.85
C VAL A 395 11.93 -16.83 15.79
N GLU A 396 11.93 -16.56 17.09
CA GLU A 396 11.23 -17.37 18.09
C GLU A 396 9.72 -17.44 17.79
N ASN A 397 9.10 -16.31 17.42
CA ASN A 397 7.71 -16.28 16.99
C ASN A 397 7.46 -17.11 15.72
N MET A 398 8.40 -17.13 14.77
CA MET A 398 8.27 -17.99 13.58
C MET A 398 8.32 -19.47 13.96
N VAL A 399 9.27 -19.87 14.81
CA VAL A 399 9.39 -21.25 15.29
C VAL A 399 8.14 -21.66 16.06
N LYS A 400 7.65 -20.83 16.99
CA LYS A 400 6.40 -21.07 17.75
C LYS A 400 5.18 -21.26 16.86
N ASN A 401 5.12 -20.51 15.76
CA ASN A 401 4.04 -20.63 14.79
C ASN A 401 4.22 -21.82 13.83
N GLY A 402 5.26 -22.65 13.99
CA GLY A 402 5.50 -23.87 13.22
C GLY A 402 6.08 -23.63 11.83
N TYR A 403 6.91 -22.60 11.68
CA TYR A 403 7.72 -22.36 10.48
C TYR A 403 9.16 -22.83 10.75
N VAL A 404 9.40 -24.13 10.61
CA VAL A 404 10.73 -24.78 10.68
C VAL A 404 10.83 -25.81 9.56
#